data_AF-A0A7R9D427-F1
#
_entry.id   AF-A0A7R9D427-F1
#
_cell.length_a   1.000
_cell.length_b   1.000
_cell.length_c   1.000
_cell.angle_alpha   90.00
_cell.angle_beta   90.00
_cell.angle_gamma   90.00
#
_symmetry.space_group_name_H-M   'P 1'
#
loop_
_entity.id
_entity.type
_entity.pdbx_description
1 polymer ?
#
loop_
_entity_poly.entity_id
_entity_poly.type
_entity_poly.pdbx_seq_one_letter_code
_entity_poly.pdbx_strand_id
1 'polypeptide(L)'
;RITGLENTLLGFTSRIHPVIWSRAREEPLSVDAICFGHVLFEMCAGYELCAPEPSPSHLQDLRAYPQVVEVLDYIFQNPNHRCPSIEELLVCDFFRNIDLREMRAAPLPLAFQARLTASTISLLNEIKKHQGGKR
;
A
#
# COMPACT_ATOMS: atom_id res chain seq x y z
N ARG A 1 5.83 -1.83 -2.39
CA ARG A 1 6.51 -3.05 -1.86
C ARG A 1 7.90 -3.13 -2.46
N ILE A 2 8.95 -3.33 -1.66
CA ILE A 2 10.33 -3.28 -2.17
C ILE A 2 10.60 -4.47 -3.11
N THR A 3 9.90 -5.61 -2.96
CA THR A 3 9.93 -6.67 -4.00
C THR A 3 8.68 -7.56 -4.09
N GLY A 4 7.73 -7.47 -3.15
CA GLY A 4 6.65 -8.45 -3.06
C GLY A 4 7.10 -9.84 -2.58
N LEU A 5 8.40 -10.01 -2.30
CA LEU A 5 9.00 -11.25 -1.81
C LEU A 5 9.18 -11.25 -0.30
N GLU A 6 9.18 -10.08 0.34
CA GLU A 6 9.29 -9.92 1.80
C GLU A 6 8.30 -10.83 2.55
N ASN A 7 7.04 -10.88 2.12
CA ASN A 7 6.03 -11.74 2.74
C ASN A 7 6.28 -13.25 2.53
N THR A 8 6.89 -13.62 1.40
CA THR A 8 7.14 -15.04 1.03
C THR A 8 8.43 -15.56 1.66
N LEU A 9 9.48 -14.73 1.73
CA LEU A 9 10.80 -15.11 2.21
C LEU A 9 10.95 -14.97 3.73
N LEU A 10 10.39 -13.91 4.30
CA LEU A 10 10.57 -13.60 5.73
C LEU A 10 9.39 -14.10 6.58
N GLY A 11 8.31 -14.58 5.95
CA GLY A 11 7.08 -14.98 6.65
C GLY A 11 6.34 -13.82 7.33
N PHE A 12 6.81 -12.58 7.14
CA PHE A 12 6.18 -11.38 7.67
C PHE A 12 5.12 -10.92 6.68
N THR A 13 3.88 -11.36 6.86
CA THR A 13 2.74 -10.65 6.27
C THR A 13 2.52 -9.40 7.12
N SER A 14 2.52 -8.22 6.51
CA SER A 14 2.09 -7.00 7.20
C SER A 14 0.75 -7.25 7.92
N ARG A 15 0.53 -6.67 9.12
CA ARG A 15 -0.72 -6.89 9.88
C ARG A 15 -1.96 -6.44 9.09
N ILE A 16 -1.79 -5.51 8.17
CA ILE A 16 -2.84 -5.05 7.24
C ILE A 16 -3.03 -5.97 6.02
N HIS A 17 -2.24 -7.04 5.87
CA HIS A 17 -2.32 -7.95 4.71
C HIS A 17 -3.70 -8.61 4.56
N PRO A 18 -4.36 -9.16 5.59
CA PRO A 18 -5.71 -9.73 5.46
C PRO A 18 -6.74 -8.68 5.05
N VAL A 19 -6.53 -7.46 5.53
CA VAL A 19 -7.37 -6.29 5.31
C VAL A 19 -7.26 -5.77 3.88
N ILE A 20 -6.05 -5.68 3.35
CA ILE A 20 -5.77 -5.23 1.98
C ILE A 20 -6.16 -6.30 0.96
N TRP A 21 -5.98 -7.58 1.29
CA TRP A 21 -6.15 -8.68 0.33
C TRP A 21 -7.57 -8.85 -0.20
N SER A 22 -8.60 -8.44 0.55
CA SER A 22 -9.99 -8.47 0.08
C SER A 22 -10.21 -7.47 -1.06
N ARG A 23 -9.86 -6.19 -0.86
CA ARG A 23 -9.98 -5.14 -1.89
C ARG A 23 -8.95 -5.29 -3.02
N ALA A 24 -7.73 -5.74 -2.72
CA ALA A 24 -6.67 -5.98 -3.69
C ALA A 24 -7.01 -7.03 -4.75
N ARG A 25 -7.90 -7.98 -4.44
CA ARG A 25 -8.35 -9.00 -5.39
C ARG A 25 -9.27 -8.43 -6.47
N GLU A 26 -10.07 -7.44 -6.10
CA GLU A 26 -11.03 -6.81 -7.01
C GLU A 26 -10.36 -5.73 -7.84
N GLU A 27 -9.49 -4.92 -7.21
CA GLU A 27 -8.74 -3.86 -7.88
C GLU A 27 -7.24 -3.89 -7.53
N PRO A 28 -6.44 -4.70 -8.24
CA PRO A 28 -5.00 -4.84 -7.94
C PRO A 28 -4.18 -3.57 -8.18
N LEU A 29 -4.66 -2.65 -9.04
CA LEU A 29 -4.02 -1.36 -9.29
C LEU A 29 -4.20 -0.37 -8.13
N SER A 30 -5.22 -0.59 -7.30
CA SER A 30 -5.59 0.24 -6.15
C SER A 30 -4.76 -0.06 -4.89
N VAL A 31 -4.00 -1.17 -4.91
CA VAL A 31 -3.30 -1.69 -3.73
C VAL A 31 -2.28 -0.69 -3.20
N ASP A 32 -1.53 -0.03 -4.09
CA ASP A 32 -0.51 0.92 -3.69
C ASP A 32 -1.13 2.19 -3.07
N ALA A 33 -2.27 2.66 -3.59
CA ALA A 33 -3.02 3.78 -3.03
C ALA A 33 -3.57 3.46 -1.63
N ILE A 34 -4.12 2.26 -1.44
CA ILE A 34 -4.58 1.77 -0.13
C ILE A 34 -3.41 1.68 0.85
N CYS A 35 -2.29 1.07 0.44
CA CYS A 35 -1.09 0.98 1.27
C CYS A 35 -0.58 2.37 1.68
N PHE A 36 -0.56 3.31 0.72
CA PHE A 36 -0.19 4.70 0.99
C PHE A 36 -1.12 5.32 2.03
N GLY A 37 -2.44 5.14 1.92
CA GLY A 37 -3.40 5.63 2.92
C GLY A 37 -3.14 5.11 4.33
N HIS A 38 -2.82 3.83 4.50
CA HIS A 38 -2.46 3.26 5.80
C HIS A 38 -1.18 3.87 6.37
N VAL A 39 -0.14 4.04 5.55
CA VAL A 39 1.13 4.65 5.99
C VAL A 39 0.93 6.13 6.33
N LEU A 40 0.15 6.85 5.52
CA LEU A 40 -0.18 8.25 5.77
C LEU A 40 -0.92 8.42 7.10
N PHE A 41 -1.90 7.55 7.38
CA PHE A 41 -2.57 7.51 8.68
C PHE A 41 -1.58 7.28 9.83
N GLU A 42 -0.75 6.24 9.73
CA GLU A 42 0.19 5.86 10.80
C GLU A 42 1.19 7.00 11.11
N MET A 43 1.70 7.66 10.08
CA MET A 43 2.60 8.81 10.23
C MET A 43 1.95 10.00 10.95
N CYS A 44 0.65 10.21 10.78
CA CYS A 44 -0.06 11.37 11.34
C CYS A 44 -0.75 11.07 12.69
N ALA A 45 -1.22 9.84 12.90
CA ALA A 45 -1.89 9.41 14.12
C ALA A 45 -0.91 8.85 15.16
N GLY A 46 0.25 8.36 14.73
CA GLY A 46 1.26 7.75 15.60
C GLY A 46 0.95 6.30 16.01
N TYR A 47 -0.02 5.64 15.36
CA TYR A 47 -0.36 4.25 15.58
C TYR A 47 -0.87 3.55 14.31
N GLU A 48 -0.79 2.21 14.29
CA GLU A 48 -1.19 1.39 13.15
C GLU A 48 -2.72 1.35 12.97
N LEU A 49 -3.22 1.68 11.76
CA LEU A 49 -4.63 1.44 11.41
C LEU A 49 -4.88 -0.06 11.19
N CYS A 50 -5.54 -0.70 12.16
CA CYS A 50 -5.83 -2.13 12.15
C CYS A 50 -7.19 -2.49 11.48
N ALA A 51 -7.81 -1.55 10.79
CA ALA A 51 -9.08 -1.71 10.09
C ALA A 51 -8.91 -1.45 8.58
N PRO A 52 -9.79 -1.94 7.69
CA PRO A 52 -9.71 -1.69 6.24
C PRO A 52 -9.83 -0.24 5.81
N GLU A 53 -10.45 0.57 6.64
CA GLU A 53 -10.65 1.98 6.42
C GLU A 53 -10.72 2.70 7.78
N PRO A 54 -10.36 3.98 7.83
CA PRO A 54 -10.47 4.76 9.05
C PRO A 54 -11.95 4.97 9.41
N SER A 55 -12.27 4.78 10.69
CA SER A 55 -13.58 5.10 11.24
C SER A 55 -13.63 6.61 11.55
N PRO A 56 -14.83 7.17 11.85
CA PRO A 56 -14.93 8.57 12.26
C PRO A 56 -14.07 8.92 13.48
N SER A 57 -13.87 7.98 14.41
CA SER A 57 -12.97 8.19 15.56
C SER A 57 -11.50 8.27 15.15
N HIS A 58 -11.07 7.43 14.20
CA HIS A 58 -9.71 7.50 13.65
C HIS A 58 -9.46 8.85 12.94
N LEU A 59 -10.45 9.36 12.20
CA LEU A 59 -10.33 10.67 11.53
C LEU A 59 -10.31 11.83 12.53
N GLN A 60 -10.97 11.68 13.68
CA GLN A 60 -10.97 12.69 14.75
C GLN A 60 -9.57 12.92 15.35
N ASP A 61 -8.76 11.86 15.43
CA ASP A 61 -7.36 11.93 15.89
C ASP A 61 -6.48 12.75 14.92
N LEU A 62 -6.89 12.82 13.65
CA LEU A 62 -6.20 13.56 12.59
C LEU A 62 -6.70 15.00 12.42
N ARG A 63 -7.51 15.52 13.35
CA ARG A 63 -8.11 16.87 13.25
C ARG A 63 -7.11 18.01 13.03
N ALA A 64 -5.85 17.84 13.42
CA ALA A 64 -4.79 18.82 13.21
C ALA A 64 -4.32 18.88 11.74
N TYR A 65 -4.66 17.88 10.93
CA TYR A 65 -4.23 17.68 9.55
C TYR A 65 -5.44 17.48 8.63
N PRO A 66 -6.30 18.51 8.41
CA PRO A 66 -7.52 18.36 7.61
C PRO A 66 -7.25 17.90 6.18
N GLN A 67 -6.13 18.32 5.57
CA GLN A 67 -5.74 17.89 4.23
C GLN A 67 -5.41 16.38 4.17
N VAL A 68 -4.94 15.80 5.28
CA VAL A 68 -4.71 14.34 5.38
C VAL A 68 -6.05 13.61 5.43
N VAL A 69 -7.02 14.14 6.19
CA VAL A 69 -8.38 13.60 6.25
C VAL A 69 -9.01 13.57 4.85
N GLU A 70 -8.89 14.65 4.08
CA GLU A 70 -9.38 14.72 2.69
C GLU A 70 -8.77 13.64 1.78
N VAL A 71 -7.46 13.41 1.89
CA VAL A 71 -6.77 12.35 1.12
C VAL A 71 -7.24 10.95 1.55
N LEU A 72 -7.41 10.71 2.85
CA LEU A 72 -7.90 9.44 3.37
C LEU A 72 -9.35 9.18 2.92
N ASP A 73 -10.22 10.19 2.98
CA ASP A 73 -11.59 10.08 2.48
C ASP A 73 -11.61 9.80 0.96
N TYR A 74 -10.71 10.43 0.20
CA TYR A 74 -10.60 10.16 -1.23
C TYR A 74 -10.13 8.72 -1.54
N ILE A 75 -9.25 8.15 -0.71
CA ILE A 75 -8.76 6.77 -0.86
C ILE A 75 -9.80 5.74 -0.43
N PHE A 76 -10.45 5.95 0.73
CA PHE A 76 -11.24 4.93 1.41
C PHE A 76 -12.76 5.13 1.29
N GLN A 77 -13.24 6.37 1.18
CA GLN A 77 -14.66 6.74 1.16
C GLN A 77 -15.09 7.38 -0.17
N ASN A 78 -14.40 7.08 -1.27
CA ASN A 78 -14.71 7.67 -2.56
C ASN A 78 -16.18 7.42 -2.94
N PRO A 79 -16.97 8.46 -3.26
CA PRO A 79 -18.40 8.31 -3.55
C PRO A 79 -18.69 7.47 -4.80
N ASN A 80 -17.71 7.31 -5.69
CA ASN A 80 -17.83 6.41 -6.84
C ASN A 80 -17.49 4.95 -6.52
N HIS A 81 -17.25 4.63 -5.23
CA HIS A 81 -16.82 3.32 -4.75
C HIS A 81 -15.55 2.77 -5.42
N ARG A 82 -14.72 3.67 -5.97
CA ARG A 82 -13.47 3.34 -6.66
C ARG A 82 -12.29 3.94 -5.93
N CYS A 83 -11.25 3.16 -5.73
CA CYS A 83 -10.00 3.69 -5.18
C CYS A 83 -9.27 4.52 -6.26
N PRO A 84 -8.69 5.69 -5.93
CA PRO A 84 -7.90 6.46 -6.88
C PRO A 84 -6.60 5.75 -7.24
N SER A 85 -6.11 5.98 -8.46
CA SER A 85 -4.75 5.57 -8.81
C SER A 85 -3.72 6.47 -8.12
N ILE A 86 -2.45 6.05 -8.11
CA ILE A 86 -1.38 6.91 -7.58
C ILE A 86 -1.31 8.21 -8.37
N GLU A 87 -1.43 8.16 -9.70
CA GLU A 87 -1.41 9.33 -10.57
C GLU A 87 -2.53 10.31 -10.23
N GLU A 88 -3.73 9.81 -9.92
CA GLU A 88 -4.86 10.64 -9.49
C GLU A 88 -4.57 11.30 -8.13
N LEU A 89 -3.95 10.58 -7.20
CA LEU A 89 -3.52 11.13 -5.91
C LEU A 89 -2.49 12.25 -6.07
N LEU A 90 -1.55 12.14 -7.02
CA LEU A 90 -0.52 13.16 -7.22
C LEU A 90 -1.06 14.53 -7.66
N VAL A 91 -2.25 14.55 -8.24
CA VAL A 91 -2.91 15.79 -8.69
C VAL A 91 -3.60 16.51 -7.53
N CYS A 92 -3.77 15.85 -6.38
CA CYS A 92 -4.34 16.49 -5.19
C CYS A 92 -3.46 17.63 -4.67
N ASP A 93 -4.11 18.68 -4.16
CA ASP A 93 -3.43 19.86 -3.60
C ASP A 93 -2.49 19.54 -2.44
N PHE A 94 -2.73 18.43 -1.75
CA PHE A 94 -1.84 17.87 -0.73
C PHE A 94 -0.39 17.72 -1.22
N PHE A 95 -0.19 17.37 -2.50
CA PHE A 95 1.14 17.15 -3.09
C PHE A 95 1.67 18.35 -3.89
N ARG A 96 0.95 19.48 -3.94
CA ARG A 96 1.28 20.63 -4.80
C ARG A 96 2.71 21.15 -4.62
N ASN A 97 3.26 21.05 -3.41
CA ASN A 97 4.59 21.56 -3.07
C ASN A 97 5.68 20.47 -3.05
N ILE A 98 5.37 19.26 -3.54
CA ILE A 98 6.31 18.14 -3.56
C ILE A 98 6.77 17.92 -5.01
N ASP A 99 8.08 17.98 -5.23
CA ASP A 99 8.66 17.70 -6.54
C ASP A 99 9.02 16.21 -6.63
N LEU A 100 8.07 15.42 -7.14
CA LEU A 100 8.18 13.96 -7.29
C LEU A 100 8.98 13.57 -8.55
N ARG A 101 10.24 14.02 -8.64
CA ARG A 101 11.11 13.75 -9.79
C ARG A 101 11.34 12.26 -10.00
N GLU A 102 11.40 11.50 -8.92
CA GLU A 102 11.58 10.05 -8.90
C GLU A 102 10.40 9.31 -9.55
N MET A 103 9.23 9.93 -9.61
CA MET A 103 8.07 9.38 -10.34
C MET A 103 8.09 9.70 -11.83
N ARG A 104 8.88 10.71 -12.25
CA ARG A 104 9.03 11.12 -13.65
C ARG A 104 10.14 10.36 -14.37
N ALA A 105 11.07 9.75 -13.64
CA ALA A 105 12.19 9.00 -14.19
C ALA A 105 11.91 7.48 -14.08
N ALA A 106 12.41 6.77 -15.09
CA ALA A 106 12.35 5.33 -15.33
C ALA A 106 12.68 4.45 -14.08
N PRO A 107 12.43 3.13 -14.13
CA PRO A 107 12.26 2.29 -12.95
C PRO A 107 13.44 2.41 -11.98
N LEU A 108 13.14 2.21 -10.68
CA LEU A 108 14.10 2.17 -9.57
C LEU A 108 15.50 1.78 -10.04
N PRO A 109 16.57 2.50 -9.62
CA PRO A 109 17.94 2.17 -10.01
C PRO A 109 18.15 0.65 -9.89
N LEU A 110 18.80 0.02 -10.87
CA LEU A 110 18.98 -1.44 -10.93
C LEU A 110 19.49 -2.05 -9.60
N ALA A 111 20.19 -1.27 -8.77
CA ALA A 111 20.62 -1.64 -7.42
C ALA A 111 19.47 -1.93 -6.44
N PHE A 112 18.30 -1.31 -6.62
CA PHE A 112 17.07 -1.53 -5.83
C PHE A 112 16.10 -2.48 -6.52
N GLN A 113 16.36 -2.89 -7.77
CA GLN A 113 15.62 -3.97 -8.40
C GLN A 113 16.19 -5.32 -7.94
N ALA A 114 15.47 -6.02 -7.08
CA ALA A 114 15.82 -7.40 -6.77
C ALA A 114 15.63 -8.27 -8.02
N ARG A 115 16.72 -8.54 -8.73
CA ARG A 115 16.73 -9.53 -9.82
C ARG A 115 16.86 -10.90 -9.20
N LEU A 116 15.77 -11.65 -9.20
CA LEU A 116 15.80 -13.04 -8.74
C LEU A 116 16.59 -13.89 -9.72
N THR A 117 17.48 -14.72 -9.18
CA THR A 117 18.10 -15.80 -9.95
C THR A 117 17.06 -16.89 -10.23
N ALA A 118 17.27 -17.67 -11.28
CA ALA A 118 16.40 -18.83 -11.57
C ALA A 118 16.27 -19.77 -10.35
N SER A 119 17.36 -19.91 -9.57
CA SER A 119 17.40 -20.69 -8.34
C SER A 119 16.49 -20.13 -7.24
N THR A 120 16.46 -18.81 -7.05
CA THR A 120 15.57 -18.17 -6.07
C THR A 120 14.10 -18.27 -6.50
N ILE A 121 13.79 -18.11 -7.80
CA ILE A 121 12.43 -18.33 -8.32
C ILE A 121 11.96 -19.78 -8.07
N SER A 122 12.83 -20.76 -8.33
CA SER A 122 12.51 -22.18 -8.15
C SER A 122 12.25 -22.52 -6.68
N LEU A 123 13.09 -22.00 -5.76
CA LEU A 123 12.90 -22.14 -4.32
C LEU A 123 11.58 -21.53 -3.85
N LEU A 124 11.25 -20.32 -4.31
CA LEU A 124 10.01 -19.61 -3.97
C LEU A 124 8.77 -20.40 -4.42
N ASN A 125 8.81 -20.98 -5.62
CA ASN A 125 7.71 -21.81 -6.13
C ASN A 125 7.49 -23.06 -5.26
N GLU A 126 8.57 -23.67 -4.75
CA GLU A 126 8.48 -24.86 -3.92
C GLU A 126 7.95 -24.56 -2.52
N ILE A 127 8.35 -23.43 -1.92
CA ILE A 127 7.79 -22.93 -0.65
C ILE A 127 6.29 -22.64 -0.79
N LYS A 128 5.87 -22.01 -1.90
CA LYS A 128 4.46 -21.70 -2.17
C LYS A 128 3.60 -22.96 -2.25
N LYS A 129 4.09 -24.03 -2.88
CA LYS A 129 3.40 -25.33 -2.93
C LYS A 129 3.23 -25.95 -1.53
N HIS A 130 4.27 -25.89 -0.71
CA HIS A 130 4.23 -26.45 0.65
C HIS A 130 3.29 -25.68 1.59
N GLN A 131 3.12 -24.37 1.38
CA GLN A 131 2.17 -23.56 2.16
C GLN A 131 0.72 -23.75 1.72
N GLY A 132 0.47 -23.98 0.42
CA GLY A 132 -0.87 -24.25 -0.11
C GLY A 132 -1.48 -25.59 0.32
N GLY A 133 -0.65 -26.57 0.70
CA GLY A 133 -1.08 -27.89 1.18
C GLY A 133 -1.36 -27.99 2.69
N LYS A 134 -1.23 -26.90 3.45
CA LYS A 134 -1.48 -26.86 4.91
C LYS A 134 -2.78 -26.14 5.30
N ARG A 135 -3.75 -26.03 4.38
CA ARG A 135 -5.09 -25.50 4.65
C ARG A 135 -6.12 -26.61 4.69
#